data_AF-A0A948R1T9-F1
#
_entry.id   AF-A0A948R1T9-F1
#
_cell.length_a   1.000
_cell.length_b   1.000
_cell.length_c   1.000
_cell.angle_alpha   90.00
_cell.angle_beta   90.00
_cell.angle_gamma   90.00
#
_symmetry.space_group_name_H-M   'P 1'
#
loop_
_entity.id
_entity.type
_entity.pdbx_description
1 polymer ?
#
loop_
_entity_poly.entity_id
_entity_poly.type
_entity_poly.pdbx_seq_one_letter_code
_entity_poly.pdbx_strand_id
1 'polypeptide(L)'
;DFPVARAVMASSAVPGYFAAVSVQNHPEDCAARHRPWVQAALEKRDIYSRDYQVARALQRYLDPGRMPYVQLIDGGVTDNLGVRGSILSPILHDGNVDEMRGAFSDGKLDRVKNVLVIVANSQIYEDYRWSREGQEPGLVQTLSASFDSAIGIMNTETIGLARRGFMNWADRVNKRPSRAGKAPVKLHFAALTLDHIDDEQERSYFNSIPTTLSLPSHQVDEVRALSRRLLDNSPAYKSFLAELR
;
A
#
# COMPACT_ATOMS: atom_id res chain seq x y z
N ASP A 1 10.73 23.07 -0.78
CA ASP A 1 10.56 21.75 -1.41
C ASP A 1 11.43 20.69 -0.76
N PHE A 2 10.88 19.48 -0.55
CA PHE A 2 11.63 18.35 -0.02
C PHE A 2 12.26 17.55 -1.18
N PRO A 3 13.57 17.25 -1.15
CA PRO A 3 14.23 16.56 -2.27
C PRO A 3 13.65 15.16 -2.49
N VAL A 4 13.25 14.84 -3.72
CA VAL A 4 12.75 13.52 -4.11
C VAL A 4 13.75 12.42 -3.76
N ALA A 5 15.05 12.67 -3.96
CA ALA A 5 16.10 11.72 -3.59
C ALA A 5 16.09 11.36 -2.09
N ARG A 6 15.78 12.31 -1.20
CA ARG A 6 15.65 12.03 0.24
C ARG A 6 14.39 11.25 0.56
N ALA A 7 13.29 11.49 -0.17
CA ALA A 7 12.06 10.71 -0.02
C ALA A 7 12.27 9.26 -0.47
N VAL A 8 12.97 9.05 -1.59
CA VAL A 8 13.35 7.73 -2.08
C VAL A 8 14.23 7.02 -1.06
N MET A 9 15.26 7.69 -0.52
CA MET A 9 16.11 7.11 0.53
C MET A 9 15.31 6.73 1.77
N ALA A 10 14.40 7.58 2.24
CA ALA A 10 13.55 7.27 3.38
C ALA A 10 12.67 6.03 3.12
N SER A 11 12.12 5.91 1.92
CA SER A 11 11.28 4.78 1.53
C SER A 11 12.04 3.46 1.43
N SER A 12 13.36 3.49 1.27
CA SER A 12 14.25 2.32 1.13
C SER A 12 15.16 2.09 2.36
N ALA A 13 14.93 2.82 3.46
CA ALA A 13 15.79 2.78 4.64
C ALA A 13 15.49 1.56 5.53
N VAL A 14 15.80 0.35 5.04
CA VAL A 14 15.56 -0.91 5.74
C VAL A 14 16.36 -0.93 7.05
N PRO A 15 15.71 -1.10 8.21
CA PRO A 15 16.41 -1.14 9.49
C PRO A 15 17.46 -2.26 9.54
N GLY A 16 18.62 -1.96 10.12
CA GLY A 16 19.77 -2.87 10.18
C GLY A 16 20.76 -2.68 9.01
N TYR A 17 20.28 -2.27 7.84
CA TYR A 17 21.13 -1.96 6.67
C TYR A 17 21.34 -0.46 6.48
N PHE A 18 20.31 0.35 6.76
CA PHE A 18 20.35 1.80 6.61
C PHE A 18 19.95 2.51 7.90
N ALA A 19 20.52 3.71 8.09
CA ALA A 19 20.07 4.63 9.12
C ALA A 19 18.72 5.26 8.71
N ALA A 20 17.88 5.57 9.71
CA ALA A 20 16.65 6.30 9.48
C ALA A 20 16.91 7.70 8.89
N VAL A 21 16.01 8.16 8.02
CA VAL A 21 16.06 9.53 7.47
C VAL A 21 15.31 10.46 8.41
N SER A 22 16.03 11.42 8.98
CA SER A 22 15.41 12.44 9.83
C SER A 22 14.86 13.61 9.01
N VAL A 23 13.61 13.97 9.27
CA VAL A 23 12.94 15.13 8.69
C VAL A 23 12.52 16.07 9.82
N GLN A 24 12.82 17.36 9.67
CA GLN A 24 12.41 18.37 10.63
C GLN A 24 10.92 18.68 10.48
N ASN A 25 10.20 18.70 11.60
CA ASN A 25 8.82 19.15 11.69
C ASN A 25 8.82 20.66 11.95
N HIS A 26 8.56 21.46 10.93
CA HIS A 26 8.66 22.92 11.03
C HIS A 26 7.48 23.51 11.82
N PRO A 27 7.70 24.46 12.74
CA PRO A 27 6.65 25.05 13.58
C PRO A 27 5.64 25.92 12.81
N GLU A 28 5.90 26.16 11.53
CA GLU A 28 5.03 26.95 10.65
C GLU A 28 3.61 26.39 10.64
N ASP A 29 2.65 27.28 10.84
CA ASP A 29 1.25 26.93 10.77
C ASP A 29 0.82 26.76 9.31
N CYS A 30 0.11 25.68 9.03
CA CYS A 30 -0.33 25.38 7.68
C CYS A 30 -1.69 24.67 7.69
N ALA A 31 -2.45 24.82 6.61
CA ALA A 31 -3.78 24.23 6.48
C ALA A 31 -3.78 22.70 6.71
N ALA A 32 -2.68 22.01 6.40
CA ALA A 32 -2.54 20.57 6.63
C ALA A 32 -2.52 20.18 8.12
N ARG A 33 -2.19 21.11 9.03
CA ARG A 33 -2.25 20.92 10.49
C ARG A 33 -3.67 21.02 11.04
N HIS A 34 -4.52 21.83 10.43
CA HIS A 34 -5.89 22.07 10.89
C HIS A 34 -6.88 21.22 10.10
N ARG A 35 -6.91 19.93 10.39
CA ARG A 35 -7.88 18.99 9.82
C ARG A 35 -9.07 18.81 10.77
N PRO A 36 -10.28 19.36 10.48
CA PRO A 36 -11.40 19.34 11.42
C PRO A 36 -11.81 17.92 11.86
N TRP A 37 -11.73 16.95 10.95
CA TRP A 37 -12.05 15.55 11.25
C TRP A 37 -11.13 14.95 12.32
N VAL A 38 -9.87 15.38 12.41
CA VAL A 38 -8.91 14.85 13.40
C VAL A 38 -9.36 15.24 14.80
N GLN A 39 -9.71 16.52 15.00
CA GLN A 39 -10.23 16.99 16.30
C GLN A 39 -11.57 16.31 16.62
N ALA A 40 -12.50 16.28 15.66
CA ALA A 40 -13.80 15.65 15.87
C ALA A 40 -13.68 14.15 16.22
N ALA A 41 -12.78 13.41 15.59
CA ALA A 41 -12.51 12.01 15.91
C ALA A 41 -11.93 11.87 17.32
N LEU A 42 -10.95 12.70 17.70
CA LEU A 42 -10.33 12.69 19.03
C LEU A 42 -11.31 13.00 20.16
N GLU A 43 -12.29 13.88 19.90
CA GLU A 43 -13.35 14.23 20.85
C GLU A 43 -14.35 13.09 21.07
N LYS A 44 -14.72 12.37 20.01
CA LYS A 44 -15.63 11.20 20.09
C LYS A 44 -15.08 10.06 20.97
N ARG A 45 -13.75 9.89 21.01
CA ARG A 45 -13.05 8.88 21.82
C ARG A 45 -13.53 7.43 21.62
N ASP A 46 -14.05 7.12 20.44
CA ASP A 46 -14.44 5.75 20.10
C ASP A 46 -13.19 4.92 19.79
N ILE A 47 -12.71 4.14 20.77
CA ILE A 47 -11.48 3.33 20.66
C ILE A 47 -11.59 2.21 19.60
N TYR A 48 -12.81 1.81 19.25
CA TYR A 48 -13.07 0.79 18.23
C TYR A 48 -13.17 1.41 16.84
N SER A 49 -13.37 2.74 16.77
CA SER A 49 -13.36 3.47 15.50
C SER A 49 -11.96 3.58 14.93
N ARG A 50 -11.88 3.31 13.63
CA ARG A 50 -10.65 3.47 12.86
C ARG A 50 -10.21 4.94 12.78
N ASP A 51 -11.15 5.86 12.61
CA ASP A 51 -10.87 7.30 12.51
C ASP A 51 -10.20 7.81 13.78
N TYR A 52 -10.66 7.33 14.94
CA TYR A 52 -10.04 7.66 16.22
C TYR A 52 -8.59 7.17 16.29
N GLN A 53 -8.32 5.94 15.86
CA GLN A 53 -6.95 5.39 15.86
C GLN A 53 -6.02 6.19 14.95
N VAL A 54 -6.49 6.57 13.75
CA VAL A 54 -5.71 7.40 12.81
C VAL A 54 -5.51 8.80 13.38
N ALA A 55 -6.55 9.44 13.91
CA ALA A 55 -6.47 10.77 14.50
C ALA A 55 -5.50 10.81 15.69
N ARG A 56 -5.52 9.78 16.54
CA ARG A 56 -4.56 9.59 17.64
C ARG A 56 -3.12 9.46 17.16
N ALA A 57 -2.88 8.79 16.04
CA ALA A 57 -1.56 8.70 15.43
C ALA A 57 -1.12 10.06 14.86
N LEU A 58 -2.00 10.73 14.10
CA LEU A 58 -1.72 12.02 13.46
C LEU A 58 -1.43 13.14 14.45
N GLN A 59 -2.12 13.18 15.59
CA GLN A 59 -1.98 14.24 16.59
C GLN A 59 -0.51 14.52 16.97
N ARG A 60 0.33 13.48 17.02
CA ARG A 60 1.75 13.62 17.38
C ARG A 60 2.55 14.33 16.29
N TYR A 61 2.24 14.07 15.01
CA TYR A 61 2.91 14.70 13.87
C TYR A 61 2.48 16.16 13.69
N LEU A 62 1.25 16.50 14.10
CA LEU A 62 0.71 17.85 14.01
C LEU A 62 1.26 18.82 15.06
N ASP A 63 2.01 18.33 16.05
CA ASP A 63 2.61 19.11 17.14
C ASP A 63 4.15 19.10 17.05
N PRO A 64 4.77 20.16 16.48
CA PRO A 64 6.22 20.28 16.36
C PRO A 64 6.95 20.42 17.70
N GLY A 65 6.28 20.94 18.74
CA GLY A 65 6.86 21.03 20.07
C GLY A 65 7.03 19.64 20.70
N ARG A 66 6.09 18.73 20.42
CA ARG A 66 6.14 17.34 20.88
C ARG A 66 6.96 16.42 19.97
N MET A 67 6.94 16.65 18.66
CA MET A 67 7.65 15.84 17.67
C MET A 67 8.41 16.73 16.67
N PRO A 68 9.53 17.36 17.10
CA PRO A 68 10.29 18.30 16.26
C PRO A 68 11.05 17.61 15.12
N TYR A 69 11.31 16.31 15.25
CA TYR A 69 11.94 15.49 14.21
C TYR A 69 11.14 14.21 14.01
N VAL A 70 10.90 13.87 12.74
CA VAL A 70 10.28 12.62 12.32
C VAL A 70 11.38 11.72 11.77
N GLN A 71 11.50 10.51 12.30
CA GLN A 71 12.43 9.49 11.82
C GLN A 71 11.69 8.57 10.87
N LEU A 72 12.11 8.57 9.60
CA LEU A 72 11.52 7.75 8.55
C LEU A 72 12.38 6.52 8.30
N ILE A 73 11.72 5.37 8.23
CA ILE A 73 12.30 4.08 7.86
C ILE A 73 11.55 3.54 6.65
N ASP A 74 12.05 2.42 6.10
CA ASP A 74 11.46 1.75 4.95
C ASP A 74 9.93 1.58 5.06
N GLY A 75 9.24 1.95 3.97
CA GLY A 75 7.77 1.91 3.90
C GLY A 75 7.21 0.49 3.90
N GLY A 76 7.99 -0.49 3.46
CA GLY A 76 7.67 -1.92 3.46
C GLY A 76 7.21 -2.41 4.82
N VAL A 77 7.81 -1.91 5.90
CA VAL A 77 7.44 -2.23 7.29
C VAL A 77 5.97 -1.96 7.59
N THR A 78 5.34 -1.00 6.91
CA THR A 78 3.96 -0.60 7.20
C THR A 78 3.00 -0.75 6.02
N ASP A 79 3.48 -0.64 4.79
CA ASP A 79 2.69 -0.69 3.55
C ASP A 79 3.53 -1.19 2.37
N ASN A 80 4.00 -2.44 2.43
CA ASN A 80 4.76 -3.08 1.34
C ASN A 80 4.01 -3.10 -0.01
N LEU A 81 2.68 -3.09 0.01
CA LEU A 81 1.85 -3.13 -1.19
C LEU A 81 1.46 -1.73 -1.71
N GLY A 82 1.80 -0.65 -1.00
CA GLY A 82 1.42 0.72 -1.34
C GLY A 82 -0.09 0.99 -1.37
N VAL A 83 -0.91 0.03 -0.92
CA VAL A 83 -2.37 0.13 -0.93
C VAL A 83 -2.90 0.65 0.39
N ARG A 84 -2.16 0.49 1.49
CA ARG A 84 -2.58 0.95 2.80
C ARG A 84 -2.70 2.46 2.82
N GLY A 85 -1.82 3.22 2.17
CA GLY A 85 -2.00 4.67 1.98
C GLY A 85 -3.31 5.01 1.26
N SER A 86 -3.69 4.22 0.25
CA SER A 86 -4.94 4.40 -0.49
C SER A 86 -6.18 3.99 0.31
N ILE A 87 -6.06 3.03 1.23
CA ILE A 87 -7.12 2.54 2.11
C ILE A 87 -7.26 3.41 3.37
N LEU A 88 -6.15 3.93 3.90
CA LEU A 88 -6.10 4.72 5.13
C LEU A 88 -6.20 6.22 4.88
N SER A 89 -6.07 6.66 3.64
CA SER A 89 -6.37 8.03 3.27
C SER A 89 -7.85 8.34 3.61
N PRO A 90 -8.18 9.59 4.01
CA PRO A 90 -9.54 10.06 4.26
C PRO A 90 -10.58 9.66 3.20
N ILE A 91 -10.10 9.41 1.98
CA ILE A 91 -10.67 8.60 0.91
C ILE A 91 -11.67 7.52 1.41
N LEU A 92 -11.29 6.62 2.32
CA LEU A 92 -12.22 5.60 2.85
C LEU A 92 -12.92 5.98 4.16
N HIS A 93 -12.43 7.01 4.87
CA HIS A 93 -12.77 7.25 6.28
C HIS A 93 -13.91 8.27 6.47
N ASP A 94 -14.28 9.06 5.45
CA ASP A 94 -15.39 10.01 5.62
C ASP A 94 -16.49 9.90 4.56
N GLY A 95 -16.45 8.87 3.72
CA GLY A 95 -17.47 8.71 2.68
C GLY A 95 -17.56 9.88 1.70
N ASN A 96 -16.60 10.80 1.75
CA ASN A 96 -16.49 11.92 0.84
C ASN A 96 -15.89 11.41 -0.46
N VAL A 97 -16.75 10.82 -1.29
CA VAL A 97 -16.41 10.35 -2.64
C VAL A 97 -15.80 11.48 -3.48
N ASP A 98 -16.08 12.75 -3.12
CA ASP A 98 -15.49 13.92 -3.76
C ASP A 98 -14.00 14.09 -3.41
N GLU A 99 -13.51 13.59 -2.26
CA GLU A 99 -12.07 13.48 -1.99
C GLU A 99 -11.45 12.20 -2.59
N MET A 100 -12.24 11.15 -2.86
CA MET A 100 -11.84 9.98 -3.67
C MET A 100 -11.78 10.27 -5.18
N ARG A 101 -11.90 11.53 -5.60
CA ARG A 101 -11.72 11.96 -6.98
C ARG A 101 -10.36 11.56 -7.55
N GLY A 102 -9.32 11.48 -6.73
CA GLY A 102 -7.95 11.34 -7.25
C GLY A 102 -7.71 12.36 -8.36
N ALA A 103 -7.36 11.90 -9.56
CA ALA A 103 -7.16 12.73 -10.76
C ALA A 103 -8.45 13.18 -11.49
N PHE A 104 -9.64 12.80 -11.02
CA PHE A 104 -10.89 12.99 -11.75
C PHE A 104 -11.68 14.21 -11.24
N SER A 105 -12.06 15.13 -12.13
CA SER A 105 -13.02 16.19 -11.78
C SER A 105 -14.46 15.65 -11.59
N ASP A 106 -15.37 16.42 -10.99
CA ASP A 106 -16.73 15.97 -10.59
C ASP A 106 -17.47 15.31 -11.74
N GLY A 107 -17.44 15.95 -12.91
CA GLY A 107 -18.07 15.42 -14.12
C GLY A 107 -17.35 14.23 -14.75
N LYS A 108 -16.09 13.94 -14.39
CA LYS A 108 -15.32 12.80 -14.92
C LYS A 108 -15.59 11.52 -14.14
N LEU A 109 -15.75 11.59 -12.81
CA LEU A 109 -16.15 10.43 -12.00
C LEU A 109 -17.49 9.84 -12.46
N ASP A 110 -18.42 10.69 -12.87
CA ASP A 110 -19.73 10.28 -13.39
C ASP A 110 -19.69 9.59 -14.75
N ARG A 111 -18.54 9.64 -15.44
CA ARG A 111 -18.29 8.97 -16.72
C ARG A 111 -17.54 7.65 -16.57
N VAL A 112 -16.94 7.41 -15.40
CA VAL A 112 -16.25 6.14 -15.11
C VAL A 112 -17.27 5.00 -15.17
N LYS A 113 -16.94 3.92 -15.86
CA LYS A 113 -17.80 2.72 -15.94
C LYS A 113 -17.06 1.48 -15.45
N ASN A 114 -15.79 1.37 -15.78
CA ASN A 114 -14.96 0.25 -15.39
C ASN A 114 -13.71 0.79 -14.70
N VAL A 115 -13.32 0.18 -13.59
CA VAL A 115 -12.14 0.53 -12.81
C VAL A 115 -11.33 -0.75 -12.58
N LEU A 116 -10.08 -0.75 -13.02
CA LEU A 116 -9.14 -1.83 -12.77
C LEU A 116 -8.16 -1.41 -11.68
N VAL A 117 -8.09 -2.18 -10.60
CA VAL A 117 -7.09 -2.04 -9.53
C VAL A 117 -6.16 -3.24 -9.64
N ILE A 118 -4.86 -2.98 -9.79
CA ILE A 118 -3.81 -4.00 -9.83
C ILE A 118 -2.96 -3.85 -8.58
N VAL A 119 -2.86 -4.91 -7.80
CA VAL A 119 -1.97 -4.99 -6.63
C VAL A 119 -0.93 -6.06 -6.91
N ALA A 120 0.33 -5.67 -7.02
CA ALA A 120 1.44 -6.59 -7.19
C ALA A 120 2.03 -6.93 -5.81
N ASN A 121 1.95 -8.20 -5.43
CA ASN A 121 2.62 -8.75 -4.27
C ASN A 121 3.79 -9.62 -4.73
N SER A 122 5.00 -9.09 -4.63
CA SER A 122 6.24 -9.81 -4.92
C SER A 122 6.93 -10.31 -3.66
N GLN A 123 6.17 -10.55 -2.59
CA GLN A 123 6.75 -11.07 -1.37
C GLN A 123 7.34 -12.46 -1.62
N ILE A 124 8.60 -12.62 -1.22
CA ILE A 124 9.31 -13.88 -1.23
C ILE A 124 9.25 -14.52 0.16
N TYR A 125 9.16 -15.85 0.19
CA TYR A 125 9.22 -16.65 1.41
C TYR A 125 10.51 -17.46 1.37
N GLU A 126 11.61 -16.87 1.86
CA GLU A 126 12.89 -17.58 1.94
C GLU A 126 13.05 -18.28 3.30
N ASP A 127 13.50 -19.54 3.26
CA ASP A 127 13.99 -20.22 4.45
C ASP A 127 15.28 -19.58 4.93
N TYR A 128 15.28 -19.04 6.14
CA TYR A 128 16.50 -18.50 6.72
C TYR A 128 17.59 -19.56 6.86
N ARG A 129 18.78 -19.30 6.31
CA ARG A 129 19.94 -20.23 6.39
C ARG A 129 20.24 -20.67 7.82
N TRP A 130 20.19 -19.76 8.78
CA TRP A 130 20.43 -20.06 10.19
C TRP A 130 19.41 -21.05 10.77
N SER A 131 18.16 -21.04 10.29
CA SER A 131 17.15 -22.03 10.66
C SER A 131 17.45 -23.43 10.08
N ARG A 132 17.98 -23.51 8.86
CA ARG A 132 18.34 -24.79 8.22
C ARG A 132 19.63 -25.39 8.78
N GLU A 133 20.59 -24.54 9.14
CA GLU A 133 21.92 -24.94 9.61
C GLU A 133 22.00 -25.09 11.14
N GLY A 134 20.90 -24.82 11.86
CA GLY A 134 20.85 -24.89 13.33
C GLY A 134 21.72 -23.84 14.02
N GLN A 135 21.97 -22.71 13.36
CA GLN A 135 22.79 -21.62 13.89
C GLN A 135 21.92 -20.57 14.58
N GLU A 136 22.45 -19.97 15.64
CA GLU A 136 21.81 -18.83 16.28
C GLU A 136 21.98 -17.57 15.41
N PRO A 137 20.90 -16.86 15.05
CA PRO A 137 21.01 -15.63 14.28
C PRO A 137 21.62 -14.51 15.13
N GLY A 138 22.48 -13.70 14.50
CA GLY A 138 22.98 -12.47 15.12
C GLY A 138 21.90 -11.38 15.19
N LEU A 139 22.14 -10.31 15.97
CA LEU A 139 21.19 -9.22 16.21
C LEU A 139 20.58 -8.62 14.93
N VAL A 140 21.39 -8.38 13.90
CA VAL A 140 20.94 -7.82 12.62
C VAL A 140 20.04 -8.81 11.87
N GLN A 141 20.36 -10.11 11.91
CA GLN A 141 19.57 -11.15 11.26
C GLN A 141 18.23 -11.36 11.95
N THR A 142 18.20 -11.35 13.30
CA THR A 142 16.97 -11.39 14.09
C THR A 142 16.08 -10.17 13.83
N LEU A 143 16.69 -8.98 13.73
CA LEU A 143 15.98 -7.75 13.43
C LEU A 143 15.36 -7.80 12.03
N SER A 144 16.14 -8.17 11.01
CA SER A 144 15.65 -8.34 9.62
C SER A 144 14.50 -9.34 9.57
N ALA A 145 14.67 -10.52 10.17
CA ALA A 145 13.65 -11.57 10.14
C ALA A 145 12.33 -11.15 10.83
N SER A 146 12.42 -10.31 11.88
CA SER A 146 11.24 -9.74 12.52
C SER A 146 10.50 -8.76 11.60
N PHE A 147 11.24 -7.96 10.83
CA PHE A 147 10.64 -7.08 9.81
C PHE A 147 10.00 -7.87 8.69
N ASP A 148 10.70 -8.87 8.14
CA ASP A 148 10.18 -9.74 7.08
C ASP A 148 8.90 -10.47 7.52
N SER A 149 8.86 -10.93 8.77
CA SER A 149 7.67 -11.55 9.37
C SER A 149 6.50 -10.56 9.50
N ALA A 150 6.76 -9.34 9.95
CA ALA A 150 5.75 -8.30 10.07
C ALA A 150 5.16 -7.94 8.69
N ILE A 151 6.01 -7.81 7.66
CA ILE A 151 5.60 -7.61 6.27
C ILE A 151 4.68 -8.75 5.81
N GLY A 152 5.07 -10.00 6.10
CA GLY A 152 4.34 -11.17 5.64
C GLY A 152 2.95 -11.35 6.22
N ILE A 153 2.77 -11.13 7.52
CA ILE A 153 1.44 -11.19 8.16
C ILE A 153 0.53 -10.10 7.58
N MET A 154 1.09 -8.91 7.32
CA MET A 154 0.30 -7.79 6.85
C MET A 154 -0.15 -7.93 5.39
N ASN A 155 0.61 -8.58 4.49
CA ASN A 155 0.29 -8.57 3.06
C ASN A 155 -1.04 -9.27 2.71
N THR A 156 -1.32 -10.47 3.24
CA THR A 156 -2.56 -11.20 2.91
C THR A 156 -3.81 -10.48 3.45
N GLU A 157 -3.77 -10.04 4.71
CA GLU A 157 -4.86 -9.27 5.31
C GLU A 157 -5.07 -7.93 4.60
N THR A 158 -3.98 -7.27 4.21
CA THR A 158 -4.00 -5.99 3.50
C THR A 158 -4.62 -6.11 2.12
N ILE A 159 -4.34 -7.18 1.35
CA ILE A 159 -5.00 -7.41 0.05
C ILE A 159 -6.52 -7.56 0.22
N GLY A 160 -6.95 -8.35 1.21
CA GLY A 160 -8.37 -8.54 1.51
C GLY A 160 -9.06 -7.23 1.94
N LEU A 161 -8.40 -6.46 2.80
CA LEU A 161 -8.88 -5.16 3.24
C LEU A 161 -8.93 -4.15 2.08
N ALA A 162 -7.92 -4.13 1.22
CA ALA A 162 -7.85 -3.31 0.02
C ALA A 162 -9.04 -3.58 -0.89
N ARG A 163 -9.27 -4.85 -1.21
CA ARG A 163 -10.39 -5.28 -2.05
C ARG A 163 -11.73 -4.79 -1.49
N ARG A 164 -11.97 -4.97 -0.18
CA ARG A 164 -13.19 -4.48 0.47
C ARG A 164 -13.30 -2.96 0.43
N GLY A 165 -12.21 -2.24 0.69
CA GLY A 165 -12.15 -0.78 0.62
C GLY A 165 -12.57 -0.25 -0.76
N PHE A 166 -11.97 -0.79 -1.83
CA PHE A 166 -12.32 -0.39 -3.19
C PHE A 166 -13.74 -0.80 -3.60
N MET A 167 -14.23 -1.95 -3.16
CA MET A 167 -15.62 -2.36 -3.40
C MET A 167 -16.60 -1.39 -2.73
N ASN A 168 -16.36 -1.06 -1.46
CA ASN A 168 -17.17 -0.08 -0.73
C ASN A 168 -17.14 1.30 -1.39
N TRP A 169 -16.00 1.70 -1.94
CA TRP A 169 -15.92 2.93 -2.74
C TRP A 169 -16.80 2.87 -3.98
N ALA A 170 -16.72 1.80 -4.78
CA ALA A 170 -17.54 1.65 -5.98
C ALA A 170 -19.03 1.71 -5.64
N ASP A 171 -19.45 1.07 -4.54
CA ASP A 171 -20.83 1.14 -4.03
C ASP A 171 -21.23 2.57 -3.65
N ARG A 172 -20.36 3.32 -2.99
CA ARG A 172 -20.62 4.73 -2.66
C ARG A 172 -20.72 5.60 -3.91
N VAL A 173 -19.85 5.41 -4.90
CA VAL A 173 -19.92 6.10 -6.21
C VAL A 173 -21.25 5.81 -6.91
N ASN A 174 -21.69 4.55 -6.90
CA ASN A 174 -22.93 4.12 -7.54
C ASN A 174 -24.19 4.68 -6.86
N LYS A 175 -24.12 4.97 -5.56
CA LYS A 175 -25.21 5.59 -4.79
C LYS A 175 -25.31 7.11 -4.95
N ARG A 176 -24.38 7.76 -5.67
CA ARG A 176 -24.43 9.22 -5.87
C ARG A 176 -25.66 9.62 -6.69
N PRO A 177 -26.38 10.69 -6.31
CA PRO A 177 -27.52 11.18 -7.08
C PRO A 177 -27.18 11.48 -8.55
N SER A 178 -25.97 11.98 -8.81
CA SER A 178 -25.45 12.28 -10.15
C SER A 178 -25.34 11.04 -11.06
N ARG A 179 -25.43 9.84 -10.49
CA ARG A 179 -25.38 8.55 -11.19
C ARG A 179 -26.70 7.79 -11.20
N ALA A 180 -27.78 8.36 -10.66
CA ALA A 180 -29.11 7.76 -10.76
C ALA A 180 -29.46 7.44 -12.22
N GLY A 181 -29.88 6.20 -12.50
CA GLY A 181 -30.22 5.73 -13.84
C GLY A 181 -29.04 5.41 -14.76
N LYS A 182 -27.78 5.58 -14.32
CA LYS A 182 -26.59 5.17 -15.08
C LYS A 182 -26.20 3.74 -14.73
N ALA A 183 -25.47 3.08 -15.65
CA ALA A 183 -24.86 1.79 -15.37
C ALA A 183 -23.90 1.91 -14.16
N PRO A 184 -23.92 0.92 -13.24
CA PRO A 184 -23.05 0.92 -12.08
C PRO A 184 -21.58 0.79 -12.51
N VAL A 185 -20.70 1.47 -11.80
CA VAL A 185 -19.25 1.30 -11.89
C VAL A 185 -18.92 -0.13 -11.51
N LYS A 186 -18.27 -0.84 -12.45
CA LYS A 186 -17.72 -2.18 -12.25
C LYS A 186 -16.27 -2.07 -11.79
N LEU A 187 -15.98 -2.66 -10.64
CA LEU A 187 -14.62 -2.74 -10.10
C LEU A 187 -14.02 -4.10 -10.39
N HIS A 188 -12.84 -4.11 -10.99
CA HIS A 188 -12.03 -5.29 -11.26
C HIS A 188 -10.79 -5.20 -10.39
N PHE A 189 -10.64 -6.11 -9.43
CA PHE A 189 -9.51 -6.13 -8.51
C PHE A 189 -8.62 -7.33 -8.82
N ALA A 190 -7.41 -7.07 -9.31
CA ALA A 190 -6.41 -8.06 -9.68
C ALA A 190 -5.26 -8.03 -8.67
N ALA A 191 -5.15 -9.09 -7.85
CA ALA A 191 -3.95 -9.33 -7.05
C ALA A 191 -3.00 -10.24 -7.85
N LEU A 192 -1.78 -9.77 -8.11
CA LEU A 192 -0.74 -10.55 -8.77
C LEU A 192 0.21 -11.03 -7.68
N THR A 193 0.34 -12.35 -7.53
CA THR A 193 1.26 -13.01 -6.58
C THR A 193 2.04 -14.09 -7.32
N LEU A 194 3.25 -14.37 -6.87
CA LEU A 194 4.05 -15.50 -7.34
C LEU A 194 3.38 -16.85 -7.02
N ASP A 195 2.45 -16.89 -6.07
CA ASP A 195 1.66 -18.10 -5.76
C ASP A 195 0.72 -18.52 -6.91
N HIS A 196 0.49 -17.64 -7.89
CA HIS A 196 -0.28 -17.97 -9.10
C HIS A 196 0.58 -18.65 -10.18
N ILE A 197 1.84 -18.95 -9.91
CA ILE A 197 2.70 -19.76 -10.78
C ILE A 197 2.47 -21.24 -10.45
N ASP A 198 1.90 -21.98 -11.40
CA ASP A 198 1.56 -23.40 -11.22
C ASP A 198 2.81 -24.30 -11.09
N ASP A 199 3.86 -23.99 -11.87
CA ASP A 199 5.12 -24.74 -11.83
C ASP A 199 5.92 -24.40 -10.58
N GLU A 200 6.17 -25.40 -9.73
CA GLU A 200 6.83 -25.21 -8.45
C GLU A 200 8.30 -24.80 -8.60
N GLN A 201 9.00 -25.28 -9.62
CA GLN A 201 10.40 -24.92 -9.84
C GLN A 201 10.53 -23.48 -10.34
N GLU A 202 9.66 -23.07 -11.27
CA GLU A 202 9.58 -21.71 -11.75
C GLU A 202 9.20 -20.76 -10.61
N ARG A 203 8.21 -21.12 -9.80
CA ARG A 203 7.81 -20.33 -8.62
C ARG A 203 8.95 -20.21 -7.62
N SER A 204 9.67 -21.29 -7.34
CA SER A 204 10.84 -21.29 -6.46
C SER A 204 11.95 -20.40 -7.02
N TYR A 205 12.21 -20.44 -8.33
CA TYR A 205 13.16 -19.57 -9.00
C TYR A 205 12.82 -18.09 -8.80
N PHE A 206 11.58 -17.68 -9.10
CA PHE A 206 11.17 -16.28 -8.91
C PHE A 206 11.16 -15.84 -7.44
N ASN A 207 10.82 -16.75 -6.51
CA ASN A 207 10.92 -16.49 -5.08
C ASN A 207 12.38 -16.35 -4.58
N SER A 208 13.36 -16.87 -5.32
CA SER A 208 14.79 -16.75 -4.98
C SER A 208 15.46 -15.49 -5.54
N ILE A 209 14.75 -14.72 -6.37
CA ILE A 209 15.30 -13.47 -6.91
C ILE A 209 15.40 -12.46 -5.74
N PRO A 210 16.62 -11.95 -5.44
CA PRO A 210 16.82 -11.18 -4.24
C PRO A 210 16.27 -9.75 -4.38
N THR A 211 15.58 -9.25 -3.35
CA THR A 211 15.11 -7.86 -3.27
C THR A 211 16.29 -6.91 -3.06
N THR A 212 16.92 -6.48 -4.15
CA THR A 212 18.13 -5.64 -4.13
C THR A 212 18.00 -4.47 -5.09
N LEU A 213 18.83 -3.44 -4.90
CA LEU A 213 18.86 -2.26 -5.78
C LEU A 213 19.47 -2.54 -7.16
N SER A 214 19.98 -3.75 -7.41
CA SER A 214 20.63 -4.14 -8.66
C SER A 214 20.38 -5.61 -8.95
N LEU A 215 19.72 -5.88 -10.07
CA LEU A 215 19.52 -7.22 -10.60
C LEU A 215 20.26 -7.38 -11.94
N PRO A 216 20.77 -8.58 -12.27
CA PRO A 216 21.21 -8.91 -13.62
C PRO A 216 20.11 -8.61 -14.65
N SER A 217 20.49 -8.11 -15.82
CA SER A 217 19.54 -7.71 -16.87
C SER A 217 18.57 -8.82 -17.28
N HIS A 218 19.05 -10.06 -17.36
CA HIS A 218 18.20 -11.21 -17.69
C HIS A 218 17.09 -11.44 -16.67
N GLN A 219 17.38 -11.34 -15.36
CA GLN A 219 16.37 -11.47 -14.31
C GLN A 219 15.33 -10.36 -14.37
N VAL A 220 15.75 -9.13 -14.71
CA VAL A 220 14.82 -8.01 -14.92
C VAL A 220 13.87 -8.32 -16.07
N ASP A 221 14.38 -8.83 -17.19
CA ASP A 221 13.54 -9.17 -18.34
C ASP A 221 12.60 -10.36 -18.06
N GLU A 222 13.05 -11.37 -17.32
CA GLU A 222 12.24 -12.49 -16.86
C GLU A 222 11.10 -12.04 -15.93
N VAL A 223 11.38 -11.19 -14.93
CA VAL A 223 10.35 -10.64 -14.03
C VAL A 223 9.33 -9.80 -14.80
N ARG A 224 9.78 -9.03 -15.81
CA ARG A 224 8.88 -8.26 -16.69
C ARG A 224 7.98 -9.17 -17.52
N ALA A 225 8.54 -10.26 -18.07
CA ALA A 225 7.79 -11.25 -18.84
C ALA A 225 6.76 -11.98 -17.94
N LEU A 226 7.17 -12.40 -16.75
CA LEU A 226 6.29 -13.01 -15.76
C LEU A 226 5.13 -12.08 -15.39
N SER A 227 5.41 -10.79 -15.12
CA SER A 227 4.39 -9.82 -14.74
C SER A 227 3.29 -9.69 -15.80
N ARG A 228 3.66 -9.70 -17.08
CA ARG A 228 2.70 -9.74 -18.19
C ARG A 228 1.87 -11.01 -18.18
N ARG A 229 2.52 -12.17 -18.04
CA ARG A 229 1.84 -13.48 -17.99
C ARG A 229 0.84 -13.57 -16.84
N LEU A 230 1.22 -13.12 -15.64
CA LEU A 230 0.34 -13.10 -14.47
C LEU A 230 -0.86 -12.18 -14.68
N LEU A 231 -0.64 -11.00 -15.27
CA LEU A 231 -1.72 -10.07 -15.58
C LEU A 231 -2.67 -10.63 -16.64
N ASP A 232 -2.12 -11.15 -17.75
CA ASP A 232 -2.88 -11.74 -18.85
C ASP A 232 -3.70 -12.94 -18.38
N ASN A 233 -3.21 -13.71 -17.41
CA ASN A 233 -3.93 -14.83 -16.82
C ASN A 233 -4.95 -14.43 -15.74
N SER A 234 -4.87 -13.21 -15.21
CA SER A 234 -5.77 -12.73 -14.15
C SER A 234 -7.24 -12.69 -14.63
N PRO A 235 -8.16 -13.39 -13.94
CA PRO A 235 -9.59 -13.36 -14.28
C PRO A 235 -10.18 -11.94 -14.21
N ALA A 236 -9.74 -11.14 -13.23
CA ALA A 236 -10.18 -9.75 -13.08
C ALA A 236 -9.75 -8.89 -14.27
N TYR A 237 -8.52 -9.07 -14.76
CA TYR A 237 -8.00 -8.36 -15.92
C TYR A 237 -8.73 -8.77 -17.21
N LYS A 238 -8.90 -10.08 -17.44
CA LYS A 238 -9.68 -10.59 -18.59
C LYS A 238 -11.10 -10.05 -18.59
N SER A 239 -11.76 -10.03 -17.43
CA SER A 239 -13.11 -9.47 -17.27
C SER A 239 -13.13 -7.97 -17.59
N PHE A 240 -12.14 -7.20 -17.12
CA PHE A 240 -12.04 -5.77 -17.44
C PHE A 240 -11.86 -5.52 -18.94
N LEU A 241 -10.99 -6.29 -19.61
CA LEU A 241 -10.78 -6.16 -21.05
C LEU A 241 -12.05 -6.50 -21.86
N ALA A 242 -12.86 -7.46 -21.40
CA ALA A 242 -14.12 -7.79 -22.05
C ALA A 242 -15.14 -6.64 -21.99
N GLU A 243 -15.10 -5.81 -20.94
CA GLU A 243 -15.98 -4.64 -20.75
C GLU A 243 -15.50 -3.39 -21.51
N LEU A 244 -14.28 -3.42 -22.08
CA LEU A 244 -13.73 -2.35 -22.91
C LEU A 244 -13.93 -2.56 -24.41
N ARG A 245 -14.28 -3.78 -24.82
CA ARG A 245 -14.58 -4.15 -26.20
C ARG A 245 -16.04 -3.84 -26.53
#